data_AF-A0A1Y3A812-F1
#
_entry.id   AF-A0A1Y3A812-F1
#
_cell.length_a   1.000
_cell.length_b   1.000
_cell.length_c   1.000
_cell.angle_alpha   90.00
_cell.angle_beta   90.00
_cell.angle_gamma   90.00
#
_symmetry.space_group_name_H-M   'P 1'
#
loop_
_entity.id
_entity.type
_entity.pdbx_description
1 polymer ?
#
loop_
_entity_poly.entity_id
_entity_poly.type
_entity_poly.pdbx_seq_one_letter_code
_entity_poly.pdbx_strand_id
1 'polypeptide(L)'
;TGAVSRWHRIGDDATLRERYAPRFAAAEPYRLRTPSRRRVYEGFATRCDESVAAAVLRALDAEVGADSRGAAGPDSEETRVRTYAVGAREGALDRTLRRACEDAGLGSPSTFTRIKRLLREAELIETVSEPQPVGRPRERLAARGALAAAETAEETVAAVRGVTG
;
A
#
# COMPACT_ATOMS: atom_id res chain seq x y z
N THR A 1 -40.60 -18.62 -30.68
CA THR A 1 -40.86 -17.27 -30.12
C THR A 1 -39.75 -16.94 -29.15
N GLY A 2 -38.75 -16.18 -29.61
CA GLY A 2 -37.53 -15.90 -28.83
C GLY A 2 -37.77 -14.83 -27.78
N ALA A 3 -37.47 -15.15 -26.51
CA ALA A 3 -37.48 -14.17 -25.43
C ALA A 3 -36.36 -13.15 -25.66
N VAL A 4 -36.73 -11.90 -25.92
CA VAL A 4 -35.79 -10.79 -26.05
C VAL A 4 -35.26 -10.49 -24.64
N SER A 5 -33.99 -10.80 -24.38
CA SER A 5 -33.32 -10.37 -23.14
C SER A 5 -33.36 -8.85 -23.07
N ARG A 6 -34.24 -8.31 -22.23
CA ARG A 6 -34.38 -6.88 -21.99
C ARG A 6 -33.18 -6.43 -21.18
N TRP A 7 -32.18 -5.86 -21.85
CA TRP A 7 -31.15 -5.08 -21.19
C TRP A 7 -31.83 -3.91 -20.46
N HIS A 8 -31.75 -3.90 -19.14
CA HIS A 8 -32.23 -2.78 -18.33
C HIS A 8 -31.08 -1.78 -18.21
N ARG A 9 -31.32 -0.52 -18.59
CA ARG A 9 -30.31 0.52 -18.41
C ARG A 9 -30.17 0.78 -16.91
N ILE A 10 -28.93 0.91 -16.43
CA ILE A 10 -28.67 1.26 -15.02
C ILE A 10 -29.37 2.60 -14.73
N GLY A 11 -30.32 2.59 -13.80
CA GLY A 11 -31.11 3.76 -13.42
C GLY A 11 -32.55 3.82 -13.95
N ASP A 12 -32.97 2.89 -14.83
CA ASP A 12 -34.33 2.89 -15.40
C ASP A 12 -35.41 2.41 -14.42
N ASP A 13 -35.03 1.75 -13.33
CA ASP A 13 -35.95 1.33 -12.29
C ASP A 13 -35.85 2.26 -11.07
N ALA A 14 -36.74 3.26 -11.04
CA ALA A 14 -36.84 4.21 -9.94
C ALA A 14 -37.15 3.54 -8.59
N THR A 15 -37.78 2.36 -8.60
CA THR A 15 -38.13 1.63 -7.38
C THR A 15 -36.90 1.06 -6.68
N LEU A 16 -35.77 0.88 -7.38
CA LEU A 16 -34.52 0.46 -6.76
C LEU A 16 -34.03 1.49 -5.74
N ARG A 17 -34.10 2.79 -6.06
CA ARG A 17 -33.67 3.84 -5.14
C ARG A 17 -34.58 3.89 -3.91
N GLU A 18 -35.89 3.85 -4.11
CA GLU A 18 -36.88 3.80 -3.01
C GLU A 18 -36.68 2.57 -2.12
N ARG A 19 -36.39 1.42 -2.73
CA ARG A 19 -36.19 0.15 -2.02
C ARG A 19 -34.88 0.10 -1.24
N TYR A 20 -33.78 0.61 -1.80
CA TYR A 20 -32.44 0.43 -1.23
C TYR A 20 -31.92 1.65 -0.46
N ALA A 21 -32.35 2.88 -0.73
CA ALA A 21 -31.86 4.05 0.00
C ALA A 21 -32.19 4.00 1.51
N PRO A 22 -33.42 3.64 1.95
CA PRO A 22 -33.71 3.49 3.38
C PRO A 22 -32.92 2.35 4.03
N ARG A 23 -32.70 1.25 3.31
CA ARG A 23 -31.91 0.11 3.80
C ARG A 23 -30.45 0.47 3.97
N PHE A 24 -29.88 1.22 3.02
CA PHE A 24 -28.51 1.72 3.11
C PHE A 24 -28.36 2.72 4.26
N ALA A 25 -29.33 3.63 4.43
CA ALA A 25 -29.32 4.59 5.53
C ALA A 25 -29.46 3.95 6.92
N ALA A 26 -30.18 2.83 7.01
CA ALA A 26 -30.35 2.06 8.26
C ALA A 26 -29.25 1.00 8.49
N ALA A 27 -28.34 0.80 7.54
CA ALA A 27 -27.29 -0.20 7.65
C ALA A 27 -26.19 0.27 8.62
N GLU A 28 -25.63 -0.68 9.38
CA GLU A 28 -24.48 -0.40 10.22
C GLU A 28 -23.27 -0.02 9.34
N PRO A 29 -22.56 1.08 9.64
CA PRO A 29 -21.37 1.47 8.89
C PRO A 29 -20.29 0.38 8.92
N TYR A 30 -19.97 -0.19 7.76
CA TYR A 30 -18.83 -1.09 7.63
C TYR A 30 -17.55 -0.31 7.32
N ARG A 31 -16.56 -0.36 8.23
CA ARG A 31 -15.23 0.18 7.96
C ARG A 31 -14.41 -0.80 7.14
N LEU A 32 -14.14 -0.42 5.89
CA LEU A 32 -13.14 -1.10 5.07
C LEU A 32 -11.79 -1.03 5.79
N ARG A 33 -11.14 -2.18 5.95
CA ARG A 33 -9.82 -2.29 6.58
C ARG A 33 -8.68 -1.81 5.67
N THR A 34 -8.97 -1.64 4.39
CA THR A 34 -8.02 -1.17 3.37
C THR A 34 -8.24 0.32 3.12
N PRO A 35 -7.20 1.17 3.20
CA PRO A 35 -7.32 2.57 2.85
C PRO A 35 -7.57 2.74 1.35
N SER A 36 -8.17 3.87 0.96
CA SER A 36 -8.34 4.21 -0.45
C SER A 36 -6.99 4.54 -1.09
N ARG A 37 -6.86 4.27 -2.41
CA ARG A 37 -5.66 4.64 -3.20
C ARG A 37 -5.30 6.11 -3.03
N ARG A 38 -6.32 6.98 -3.01
CA ARG A 38 -6.16 8.42 -2.81
C ARG A 38 -5.51 8.72 -1.46
N ARG A 39 -5.99 8.09 -0.37
CA ARG A 39 -5.43 8.30 0.97
C ARG A 39 -3.99 7.81 1.05
N VAL A 40 -3.68 6.67 0.42
CA VAL A 40 -2.30 6.20 0.30
C VAL A 40 -1.46 7.24 -0.43
N TYR A 41 -1.87 7.67 -1.62
CA TYR A 41 -1.14 8.68 -2.39
C TYR A 41 -0.88 9.97 -1.59
N GLU A 42 -1.93 10.56 -1.00
CA GLU A 42 -1.82 11.81 -0.23
C GLU A 42 -0.90 11.68 0.99
N GLY A 43 -0.94 10.54 1.70
CA GLY A 43 -0.08 10.28 2.86
C GLY A 43 1.40 10.25 2.50
N PHE A 44 1.74 9.65 1.36
CA PHE A 44 3.13 9.60 0.87
C PHE A 44 3.57 10.91 0.22
N ALA A 45 2.72 11.52 -0.62
CA ALA A 45 3.05 12.77 -1.29
C ALA A 45 3.29 13.91 -0.30
N THR A 46 2.54 13.95 0.81
CA THR A 46 2.68 14.99 1.85
C THR A 46 3.94 14.84 2.68
N ARG A 47 4.38 13.61 2.95
CA ARG A 47 5.48 13.32 3.90
C ARG A 47 6.81 13.05 3.21
N CYS A 48 6.76 12.38 2.07
CA CYS A 48 7.90 12.04 1.23
C CYS A 48 7.88 12.98 0.02
N ASP A 49 7.37 12.51 -1.11
CA ASP A 49 7.16 13.25 -2.35
C ASP A 49 6.21 12.48 -3.28
N GLU A 50 5.83 13.09 -4.40
CA GLU A 50 4.93 12.50 -5.38
C GLU A 50 5.53 11.28 -6.09
N SER A 51 6.86 11.23 -6.28
CA SER A 51 7.51 10.09 -6.92
C SER A 51 7.47 8.83 -6.07
N VAL A 52 7.71 8.96 -4.76
CA VAL A 52 7.57 7.88 -3.78
C VAL A 52 6.11 7.44 -3.70
N ALA A 53 5.16 8.39 -3.68
CA ALA A 53 3.74 8.07 -3.66
C ALA A 53 3.31 7.26 -4.90
N ALA A 54 3.75 7.67 -6.09
CA ALA A 54 3.48 6.95 -7.33
C ALA A 54 4.16 5.57 -7.34
N ALA A 55 5.39 5.45 -6.84
CA ALA A 55 6.11 4.18 -6.74
C ALA A 55 5.40 3.19 -5.78
N VAL A 56 4.87 3.68 -4.66
CA VAL A 56 4.08 2.87 -3.73
C VAL A 56 2.84 2.32 -4.43
N LEU A 57 2.08 3.16 -5.13
CA LEU A 57 0.89 2.71 -5.86
C LEU A 57 1.23 1.66 -6.93
N ARG A 58 2.32 1.86 -7.69
CA ARG A 58 2.78 0.87 -8.67
C ARG A 58 3.12 -0.48 -8.03
N ALA A 59 3.79 -0.49 -6.87
CA ALA A 59 4.11 -1.73 -6.16
C ALA A 59 2.86 -2.42 -5.57
N LEU A 60 1.84 -1.66 -5.22
CA LEU A 60 0.55 -2.21 -4.79
C LEU A 60 -0.26 -2.79 -5.96
N ASP A 61 -0.09 -2.24 -7.17
CA ASP A 61 -0.72 -2.74 -8.40
C ASP A 61 0.02 -3.90 -9.06
N ALA A 62 1.30 -4.06 -8.74
CA ALA A 62 2.13 -5.09 -9.34
C ALA A 62 1.58 -6.49 -9.01
N GLU A 63 1.17 -7.21 -10.06
CA GLU A 63 0.87 -8.63 -10.00
C GLU A 63 2.17 -9.43 -9.93
N VAL A 64 2.18 -10.48 -9.12
CA VAL A 64 3.34 -11.38 -9.06
C VAL A 64 2.89 -12.79 -9.40
N GLY A 65 2.90 -13.12 -10.69
CA GLY A 65 2.69 -14.47 -11.20
C GLY A 65 1.57 -14.61 -12.22
N ALA A 66 1.69 -15.63 -13.09
CA ALA A 66 0.71 -15.93 -14.14
C ALA A 66 -0.66 -16.34 -13.57
N ASP A 67 -0.69 -16.87 -12.34
CA ASP A 67 -1.90 -17.29 -11.63
C ASP A 67 -2.61 -16.14 -10.89
N SER A 68 -2.05 -14.92 -10.93
CA SER A 68 -2.61 -13.75 -10.24
C SER A 68 -3.73 -13.05 -11.03
N ARG A 69 -3.99 -13.46 -12.27
CA ARG A 69 -5.10 -12.93 -13.09
C ARG A 69 -6.44 -13.36 -12.48
N GLY A 70 -6.93 -12.56 -11.54
CA GLY A 70 -8.17 -12.80 -10.78
C GLY A 70 -7.98 -13.08 -9.29
N ALA A 71 -6.74 -13.07 -8.77
CA ALA A 71 -6.47 -13.21 -7.34
C ALA A 71 -6.83 -11.93 -6.59
N ALA A 72 -7.31 -12.07 -5.35
CA ALA A 72 -7.45 -10.94 -4.42
C ALA A 72 -6.09 -10.22 -4.31
N GLY A 73 -6.11 -8.88 -4.32
CA GLY A 73 -4.89 -8.06 -4.15
C GLY A 73 -4.12 -8.40 -2.86
N PRO A 74 -2.93 -7.82 -2.66
CA PRO A 74 -2.07 -8.18 -1.54
C PRO A 74 -2.84 -8.07 -0.21
N ASP A 75 -2.58 -9.00 0.70
CA ASP A 75 -3.18 -8.92 2.02
C ASP A 75 -2.65 -7.70 2.80
N SER A 76 -3.20 -7.47 4.00
CA SER A 76 -2.86 -6.29 4.77
C SER A 76 -1.40 -6.25 5.25
N GLU A 77 -0.75 -7.39 5.41
CA GLU A 77 0.66 -7.45 5.81
C GLU A 77 1.57 -7.26 4.59
N GLU A 78 1.28 -7.99 3.51
CA GLU A 78 1.99 -7.86 2.25
C GLU A 78 1.93 -6.42 1.72
N THR A 79 0.75 -5.77 1.80
CA THR A 79 0.57 -4.35 1.46
C THR A 79 1.56 -3.47 2.21
N ARG A 80 1.75 -3.70 3.52
CA ARG A 80 2.64 -2.88 4.36
C ARG A 80 4.11 -3.18 4.06
N VAL A 81 4.47 -4.45 3.84
CA VAL A 81 5.82 -4.88 3.47
C VAL A 81 6.21 -4.26 2.13
N ARG A 82 5.39 -4.43 1.08
CA ARG A 82 5.60 -3.83 -0.25
C ARG A 82 5.79 -2.32 -0.15
N THR A 83 4.88 -1.65 0.57
CA THR A 83 4.94 -0.19 0.73
C THR A 83 6.22 0.28 1.40
N TYR A 84 6.61 -0.36 2.50
CA TYR A 84 7.80 0.05 3.25
C TYR A 84 9.09 -0.25 2.50
N ALA A 85 9.12 -1.33 1.71
CA ALA A 85 10.23 -1.67 0.83
C ALA A 85 10.44 -0.65 -0.30
N VAL A 86 9.36 -0.14 -0.89
CA VAL A 86 9.45 1.00 -1.83
C VAL A 86 10.13 2.18 -1.14
N GLY A 87 9.64 2.59 0.03
CA GLY A 87 10.26 3.71 0.76
C GLY A 87 11.74 3.47 1.09
N ALA A 88 12.15 2.23 1.35
CA ALA A 88 13.55 1.89 1.57
C ALA A 88 14.39 1.98 0.28
N ARG A 89 13.86 1.52 -0.86
CA ARG A 89 14.51 1.63 -2.18
C ARG A 89 14.70 3.09 -2.61
N GLU A 90 13.73 3.94 -2.30
CA GLU A 90 13.78 5.38 -2.57
C GLU A 90 14.62 6.17 -1.53
N GLY A 91 15.26 5.51 -0.57
CA GLY A 91 16.11 6.18 0.41
C GLY A 91 15.35 7.10 1.37
N ALA A 92 14.09 6.76 1.71
CA ALA A 92 13.29 7.58 2.60
C ALA A 92 13.84 7.61 4.02
N LEU A 93 13.64 8.73 4.71
CA LEU A 93 13.85 8.84 6.15
C LEU A 93 12.89 7.90 6.89
N ASP A 94 13.42 7.02 7.73
CA ASP A 94 12.67 5.98 8.42
C ASP A 94 11.50 6.56 9.26
N ARG A 95 11.79 7.61 10.04
CA ARG A 95 10.75 8.32 10.82
C ARG A 95 9.65 8.90 9.93
N THR A 96 10.03 9.48 8.79
CA THR A 96 9.09 10.09 7.84
C THR A 96 8.22 9.02 7.18
N LEU A 97 8.84 7.93 6.71
CA LEU A 97 8.16 6.82 6.06
C LEU A 97 7.13 6.17 6.99
N ARG A 98 7.47 5.92 8.26
CA ARG A 98 6.52 5.38 9.24
C ARG A 98 5.30 6.27 9.44
N ARG A 99 5.48 7.60 9.43
CA ARG A 99 4.38 8.55 9.55
C ARG A 99 3.56 8.65 8.26
N ALA A 100 4.19 8.56 7.09
CA ALA A 100 3.50 8.46 5.81
C ALA A 100 2.56 7.25 5.79
N CYS A 101 3.03 6.11 6.27
CA CYS A 101 2.22 4.89 6.34
C CYS A 101 1.05 4.99 7.33
N GLU A 102 1.24 5.70 8.45
CA GLU A 102 0.18 5.96 9.44
C GLU A 102 -0.90 6.88 8.86
N ASP A 103 -0.50 7.99 8.21
CA ASP A 103 -1.41 8.93 7.56
C ASP A 103 -2.19 8.24 6.42
N ALA A 104 -1.50 7.39 5.65
CA ALA A 104 -2.08 6.54 4.62
C ALA A 104 -3.07 5.49 5.16
N GLY A 105 -3.13 5.27 6.48
CA GLY A 105 -4.02 4.28 7.10
C GLY A 105 -3.54 2.83 6.96
N LEU A 106 -2.25 2.62 6.69
CA LEU A 106 -1.66 1.29 6.50
C LEU A 106 -1.30 0.60 7.82
N GLY A 107 -1.04 1.37 8.87
CA GLY A 107 -0.72 0.82 10.20
C GLY A 107 -0.04 1.84 11.11
N SER A 108 0.11 1.48 12.38
CA SER A 108 0.78 2.32 13.38
C SER A 108 2.30 2.39 13.14
N PRO A 109 3.00 3.39 13.73
CA PRO A 109 4.46 3.41 13.72
C PRO A 109 5.10 2.13 14.28
N SER A 110 4.50 1.51 15.31
CA SER A 110 4.98 0.24 15.87
C SER A 110 4.87 -0.93 14.89
N THR A 111 3.83 -0.95 14.05
CA THR A 111 3.70 -1.91 12.95
C THR A 111 4.91 -1.82 12.02
N PHE A 112 5.30 -0.61 11.65
CA PHE A 112 6.42 -0.42 10.73
C PHE A 112 7.79 -0.57 11.40
N THR A 113 7.90 -0.41 12.72
CA THR A 113 9.08 -0.87 13.46
C THR A 113 9.26 -2.39 13.32
N ARG A 114 8.18 -3.18 13.42
CA ARG A 114 8.22 -4.62 13.19
C ARG A 114 8.60 -4.96 11.74
N ILE A 115 7.98 -4.31 10.76
CA ILE A 115 8.29 -4.53 9.34
C ILE A 115 9.74 -4.17 9.01
N LYS A 116 10.26 -3.04 9.55
CA LYS A 116 11.67 -2.68 9.43
C LYS A 116 12.57 -3.80 9.94
N ARG A 117 12.22 -4.41 11.08
CA ARG A 117 12.98 -5.52 11.64
C ARG A 117 12.96 -6.75 10.71
N LEU A 118 11.80 -7.16 10.21
CA LEU A 118 11.69 -8.29 9.28
C LEU A 118 12.52 -8.08 8.00
N LEU A 119 12.45 -6.89 7.41
CA LEU A 119 13.23 -6.57 6.21
C LEU A 119 14.75 -6.53 6.47
N ARG A 120 15.18 -6.15 7.68
CA ARG A 120 16.60 -6.22 8.07
C ARG A 120 17.06 -7.65 8.30
N GLU A 121 16.23 -8.47 8.95
CA GLU A 121 16.51 -9.90 9.17
C GLU A 121 16.58 -10.66 7.84
N ALA A 122 15.81 -10.24 6.83
CA ALA A 122 15.88 -10.74 5.47
C ALA A 122 17.03 -10.12 4.62
N GLU A 123 17.88 -9.28 5.21
CA GLU A 123 18.99 -8.59 4.53
C GLU A 123 18.57 -7.71 3.33
N LEU A 124 17.32 -7.24 3.31
CA LEU A 124 16.75 -6.43 2.24
C LEU A 124 16.92 -4.93 2.49
N ILE A 125 17.14 -4.51 3.73
CA ILE A 125 17.37 -3.11 4.08
C ILE A 125 18.43 -2.96 5.17
N GLU A 126 19.00 -1.78 5.25
CA GLU A 126 19.75 -1.29 6.41
C GLU A 126 19.28 0.13 6.80
N THR A 127 19.84 0.65 7.89
CA THR A 127 19.68 2.06 8.30
C THR A 127 21.02 2.77 8.28
N VAL A 128 21.10 3.90 7.57
CA VAL A 128 22.27 4.78 7.52
C VAL A 128 21.98 6.04 8.32
N SER A 129 22.98 6.49 9.08
CA SER A 129 22.90 7.73 9.86
C SER A 129 22.94 8.95 8.93
N GLU A 130 21.97 9.84 9.07
CA GLU A 130 21.88 11.10 8.35
C GLU A 130 22.04 12.27 9.33
N PRO A 131 23.12 13.06 9.21
CA PRO A 131 23.31 14.26 10.02
C PRO A 131 22.15 15.24 9.82
N GLN A 132 21.73 15.90 10.90
CA GLN A 132 20.78 17.00 10.82
C GLN A 132 21.29 18.20 11.63
N PRO A 133 20.88 19.44 11.30
CA PRO A 133 21.42 20.66 11.91
C PRO A 133 21.25 20.72 13.44
N VAL A 134 20.18 20.14 13.97
CA VAL A 134 19.89 20.13 15.41
C VAL A 134 19.31 18.78 15.82
N GLY A 135 19.77 18.25 16.96
CA GLY A 135 19.28 17.01 17.57
C GLY A 135 20.07 15.76 17.17
N ARG A 136 19.58 14.58 17.56
CA ARG A 136 20.21 13.29 17.21
C ARG A 136 20.12 13.06 15.69
N PRO A 137 21.13 12.46 15.05
CA PRO A 137 21.05 12.08 13.63
C PRO A 137 19.78 11.29 13.32
N ARG A 138 19.23 11.48 12.11
CA ARG A 138 18.09 10.69 11.63
C ARG A 138 18.60 9.39 11.00
N GLU A 139 17.69 8.44 10.84
CA GLU A 139 17.97 7.20 10.09
C GLU A 139 17.34 7.30 8.71
N ARG A 140 18.16 7.17 7.67
CA ARG A 140 17.73 6.93 6.30
C ARG A 140 17.74 5.43 6.03
N LEU A 141 16.73 4.94 5.33
CA LEU A 141 16.72 3.54 4.89
C LEU A 141 17.60 3.40 3.65
N ALA A 142 18.31 2.28 3.54
CA ALA A 142 19.01 1.91 2.31
C ALA A 142 18.61 0.49 1.93
N ALA A 143 18.24 0.28 0.67
CA ALA A 143 17.97 -1.05 0.15
C ALA A 143 19.26 -1.88 0.07
N ARG A 144 19.11 -3.19 0.24
CA ARG A 144 20.17 -4.21 0.19
C ARG A 144 19.70 -5.43 -0.60
N GLY A 145 20.65 -6.29 -0.97
CA GLY A 145 20.38 -7.56 -1.66
C GLY A 145 19.48 -7.40 -2.88
N ALA A 146 18.47 -8.26 -2.99
CA ALA A 146 17.52 -8.26 -4.09
C ALA A 146 16.70 -6.95 -4.19
N LEU A 147 16.45 -6.26 -3.06
CA LEU A 147 15.71 -5.00 -3.07
C LEU A 147 16.54 -3.85 -3.66
N ALA A 148 17.86 -3.87 -3.48
CA ALA A 148 18.76 -2.88 -4.09
C ALA A 148 18.92 -3.08 -5.60
N ALA A 149 18.79 -4.31 -6.08
CA ALA A 149 18.89 -4.66 -7.49
C ALA A 149 17.57 -4.46 -8.27
N ALA A 150 16.45 -4.22 -7.57
CA ALA A 150 15.16 -4.03 -8.21
C ALA A 150 15.06 -2.65 -8.88
N GLU A 151 14.75 -2.63 -10.17
CA GLU A 151 14.54 -1.41 -10.95
C GLU A 151 13.05 -1.13 -11.19
N THR A 152 12.22 -2.18 -11.09
CA THR A 152 10.78 -2.13 -11.35
C THR A 152 9.94 -2.35 -10.09
N ALA A 153 8.64 -2.05 -10.19
CA ALA A 153 7.70 -2.32 -9.12
C ALA A 153 7.55 -3.83 -8.91
N GLU A 154 7.50 -4.61 -9.98
CA GLU A 154 7.39 -6.06 -9.99
C GLU A 154 8.60 -6.71 -9.32
N GLU A 155 9.83 -6.28 -9.66
CA GLU A 155 11.06 -6.77 -9.02
C GLU A 155 11.10 -6.40 -7.54
N THR A 156 10.63 -5.21 -7.18
CA THR A 156 10.55 -4.79 -5.77
C THR A 156 9.63 -5.70 -4.99
N VAL A 157 8.45 -6.01 -5.54
CA VAL A 157 7.53 -6.93 -4.89
C VAL A 157 8.11 -8.35 -4.84
N ALA A 158 8.75 -8.80 -5.93
CA ALA A 158 9.41 -10.10 -5.96
C ALA A 158 10.51 -10.21 -4.90
N ALA A 159 11.28 -9.15 -4.67
CA ALA A 159 12.36 -9.11 -3.68
C ALA A 159 11.86 -9.27 -2.23
N VAL A 160 10.63 -8.86 -1.93
CA VAL A 160 10.05 -8.95 -0.58
C VAL A 160 9.03 -10.09 -0.44
N ARG A 161 8.90 -10.92 -1.46
CA ARG A 161 7.99 -12.06 -1.45
C ARG A 161 8.40 -13.04 -0.35
N GLY A 162 7.44 -13.46 0.47
CA GLY A 162 7.69 -14.39 1.58
C GLY A 162 8.24 -13.73 2.84
N VAL A 163 8.43 -12.41 2.86
CA VAL A 163 8.71 -11.67 4.10
C VAL A 163 7.40 -11.57 4.89
N THR A 164 7.17 -12.56 5.76
CA THR A 164 6.02 -12.63 6.65
C THR A 164 6.48 -12.67 8.11
N GLY A 165 5.63 -12.22 9.03
CA GLY A 165 5.88 -12.23 10.47
C GLY A 165 5.32 -13.45 11.18
#